data_AF-A0A523JVI9-F1
#
_entry.id   AF-A0A523JVI9-F1
#
_cell.length_a   1.000
_cell.length_b   1.000
_cell.length_c   1.000
_cell.angle_alpha   90.00
_cell.angle_beta   90.00
_cell.angle_gamma   90.00
#
_symmetry.space_group_name_H-M   'P 1'
#
loop_
_entity.id
_entity.type
_entity.pdbx_description
1 polymer ?
#
loop_
_entity_poly.entity_id
_entity_poly.type
_entity_poly.pdbx_seq_one_letter_code
_entity_poly.pdbx_strand_id
1 'polypeptide(L)' 'MIALGSLAIGCVGMGSLPGSDPSLRLTDLGAAGDPARRASLRLCIEGLNLDEQGRDSAALSQYQRAIQVD' A
#
# COMPACT_ATOMS: atom_id res chain seq x y z
N MET A 1 36.12 -10.22 -43.20
CA MET A 1 36.99 -9.02 -43.07
C MET A 1 36.30 -7.86 -43.75
N ILE A 2 36.52 -6.64 -43.22
CA ILE A 2 35.83 -5.36 -43.48
C ILE A 2 34.52 -5.23 -42.68
N ALA A 3 34.21 -4.14 -41.96
CA ALA A 3 34.91 -3.18 -41.10
C ALA A 3 33.86 -2.10 -40.78
N LEU A 4 33.94 -1.55 -39.57
CA LEU A 4 33.56 -0.18 -39.18
C LEU A 4 32.11 0.30 -39.39
N GLY A 5 31.50 0.65 -38.26
CA GLY A 5 30.29 1.47 -38.21
C GLY A 5 29.95 1.91 -36.79
N SER A 6 30.85 2.66 -36.15
CA SER A 6 30.61 3.37 -34.90
C SER A 6 29.50 4.41 -35.08
N LEU A 7 28.52 4.49 -34.16
CA LEU A 7 27.95 5.71 -33.55
C LEU A 7 26.56 5.42 -32.94
N ALA A 8 26.47 5.41 -31.61
CA ALA A 8 25.35 5.99 -30.85
C ALA A 8 25.74 6.03 -29.36
N ILE A 9 26.75 6.84 -29.06
CA ILE A 9 26.90 7.48 -27.75
C ILE A 9 25.64 8.34 -27.57
N GLY A 10 24.90 8.17 -26.47
CA GLY A 10 23.89 9.17 -26.09
C GLY A 10 22.68 8.68 -25.32
N CYS A 11 22.85 8.06 -24.16
CA CYS A 11 21.90 8.22 -23.06
C CYS A 11 22.66 8.58 -21.76
N VAL A 12 23.63 9.50 -21.89
CA VAL A 12 24.02 10.35 -20.75
C VAL A 12 23.04 11.51 -20.78
N GLY A 13 22.08 11.49 -19.86
CA GLY A 13 21.10 12.55 -19.74
C GLY A 13 19.75 12.10 -19.20
N MET A 14 19.73 11.42 -18.05
CA MET A 14 18.54 11.50 -17.20
C MET A 14 19.00 12.22 -15.93
N GLY A 15 18.71 13.52 -15.90
CA GLY A 15 19.05 14.41 -14.82
C GLY A 15 18.59 13.85 -13.48
N SER A 16 19.32 14.20 -12.42
CA SER A 16 18.89 14.03 -11.05
C SER A 16 17.42 14.45 -10.94
N LEU A 17 16.54 13.49 -10.64
CA LEU A 17 15.13 13.76 -10.37
C LEU A 17 15.09 14.85 -9.27
N PRO A 18 14.46 16.01 -9.52
CA PRO A 18 14.27 17.00 -8.47
C PRO A 18 13.34 16.40 -7.42
N GLY A 19 13.84 16.28 -6.19
CA GLY A 19 13.08 15.76 -5.07
C GLY A 19 13.49 14.35 -4.70
N SER A 20 14.62 14.22 -4.00
CA SER A 20 14.71 13.22 -2.93
C SER A 20 13.73 13.66 -1.84
N ASP A 21 12.43 13.54 -2.11
CA ASP A 21 11.42 13.52 -1.08
C ASP A 21 11.84 12.41 -0.11
N PRO A 22 11.91 12.65 1.20
CA PRO A 22 12.25 11.59 2.14
C PRO A 22 11.30 10.44 1.86
N SER A 23 11.87 9.30 1.42
CA SER A 23 11.14 8.15 0.92
C SER A 23 9.94 7.90 1.83
N LEU A 24 8.74 8.26 1.36
CA LEU A 24 7.52 8.19 2.16
C LEU A 24 7.37 6.75 2.63
N ARG A 25 7.66 6.48 3.91
CA ARG A 25 7.54 5.11 4.40
C ARG A 25 6.07 4.83 4.62
N LEU A 26 5.63 3.64 4.21
CA LEU A 26 4.27 3.15 4.49
C LEU A 26 3.94 3.24 5.99
N THR A 27 4.96 3.06 6.85
CA THR A 27 4.87 3.23 8.30
C THR A 27 4.52 4.67 8.72
N ASP A 28 5.03 5.69 8.00
CA ASP A 28 4.78 7.10 8.31
C ASP A 28 3.34 7.50 7.92
N LEU A 29 2.82 6.94 6.82
CA LEU A 29 1.41 7.10 6.43
C LEU A 29 0.45 6.38 7.37
N GLY A 30 0.84 5.24 7.94
CA GLY A 30 0.02 4.50 8.90
C GLY A 30 -0.12 5.21 10.25
N ALA A 31 0.96 5.87 10.70
CA ALA A 31 0.97 6.67 11.93
C ALA A 31 0.19 8.00 11.78
N ALA A 32 0.27 8.63 10.61
CA ALA A 32 -0.56 9.78 10.25
C ALA A 32 -2.01 9.39 9.84
N GLY A 33 -2.28 8.08 9.75
CA GLY A 33 -3.48 7.54 9.14
C GLY A 33 -4.77 7.92 9.85
N ASP A 34 -5.82 8.03 9.07
CA ASP A 34 -7.18 8.29 9.53
C ASP A 34 -7.59 7.32 10.67
N PRO A 35 -7.97 7.84 11.86
CA PRO A 35 -8.48 7.02 12.96
C PRO A 35 -9.67 6.13 12.56
N ALA A 36 -10.53 6.60 11.66
CA ALA A 36 -11.69 5.85 11.18
C ALA A 36 -11.22 4.61 10.39
N ARG A 37 -10.33 4.81 9.41
CA ARG A 37 -9.70 3.71 8.65
C ARG A 37 -8.99 2.68 9.53
N ARG A 38 -8.30 3.10 10.60
CA ARG A 38 -7.69 2.14 11.55
C ARG A 38 -8.73 1.35 12.33
N ALA A 39 -9.83 1.99 12.71
CA ALA A 39 -10.93 1.33 13.41
C ALA A 39 -11.65 0.32 12.49
N SER A 40 -11.93 0.68 11.23
CA SER A 40 -12.55 -0.21 10.25
C SER A 40 -11.67 -1.44 9.98
N LEU A 41 -10.36 -1.26 9.78
CA LEU A 41 -9.43 -2.38 9.60
C LEU A 41 -9.37 -3.32 10.80
N ARG A 42 -9.41 -2.79 12.03
CA ARG A 42 -9.44 -3.63 13.25
C ARG A 42 -10.70 -4.51 13.27
N LEU A 43 -11.85 -3.95 12.92
CA LEU A 43 -13.11 -4.68 12.83
C LEU A 43 -13.05 -5.78 11.76
N CYS A 44 -12.46 -5.51 10.60
CA CYS A 44 -12.24 -6.53 9.56
C CYS A 44 -11.36 -7.68 10.05
N ILE A 45 -10.25 -7.39 10.74
CA ILE A 45 -9.34 -8.42 11.29
C ILE A 45 -10.09 -9.28 12.33
N GLU A 46 -10.90 -8.67 13.19
CA GLU A 46 -11.70 -9.40 14.16
C GLU A 46 -12.77 -10.27 13.50
N GLY A 47 -13.40 -9.77 12.43
CA GLY A 47 -14.33 -10.53 11.60
C GLY A 47 -13.68 -11.78 10.99
N LEU A 48 -12.49 -11.63 10.40
CA LEU A 48 -11.75 -12.75 9.80
C LEU A 48 -11.42 -13.83 10.84
N ASN A 49 -10.97 -13.43 12.03
CA ASN A 49 -10.71 -14.38 13.11
C ASN A 49 -11.98 -15.13 13.55
N LEU A 50 -13.15 -14.48 13.53
CA LEU A 50 -14.42 -15.11 13.87
C LEU A 50 -14.90 -16.06 12.78
N ASP A 51 -14.72 -15.70 11.50
CA ASP A 51 -15.01 -16.59 10.37
C ASP A 51 -14.14 -17.85 10.41
N GLU A 52 -12.84 -17.72 10.71
CA GLU A 52 -11.94 -18.86 10.87
C GLU A 52 -12.39 -19.81 12.00
N GLN A 53 -13.13 -19.29 12.99
CA GLN A 53 -13.73 -20.07 14.08
C GLN A 53 -15.12 -20.64 13.73
N GLY A 54 -15.64 -20.40 12.52
CA GLY A 54 -16.99 -20.79 12.11
C GLY A 54 -18.10 -19.98 12.82
N ARG A 55 -17.78 -18.77 13.27
CA ARG A 55 -18.71 -17.87 13.98
C ARG A 55 -19.29 -16.81 13.04
N ASP A 56 -19.89 -17.26 11.95
CA ASP A 56 -20.28 -16.45 10.79
C ASP A 56 -21.19 -15.26 11.17
N SER A 57 -22.13 -15.44 12.11
CA SER A 57 -23.01 -14.34 12.54
C SER A 57 -22.28 -13.25 13.31
N ALA A 58 -21.28 -13.63 14.12
CA ALA A 58 -20.45 -12.68 14.84
C ALA A 58 -19.50 -11.96 13.88
N ALA A 59 -18.90 -12.68 12.93
CA ALA A 59 -18.05 -12.10 11.90
C ALA A 59 -18.80 -11.10 11.02
N LEU A 60 -20.00 -11.46 10.54
CA LEU A 60 -20.88 -10.57 9.78
C LEU A 60 -21.17 -9.28 10.54
N SER A 61 -21.43 -9.36 11.85
CA SER A 61 -21.63 -8.17 12.68
C SER A 61 -20.39 -7.28 12.70
N GLN A 62 -19.19 -7.83 12.73
CA GLN A 62 -17.96 -7.04 12.70
C GLN A 62 -17.73 -6.37 11.33
N TYR A 63 -17.97 -7.09 10.23
CA TYR A 63 -17.86 -6.50 8.89
C TYR A 63 -18.87 -5.38 8.67
N GLN A 64 -20.11 -5.54 9.14
CA GLN A 64 -21.13 -4.49 9.06
C GLN A 64 -20.70 -3.23 9.81
N ARG A 65 -20.11 -3.38 11.00
CA ARG A 65 -19.55 -2.24 11.75
C ARG A 65 -18.37 -1.61 11.03
N ALA A 66 -17.52 -2.40 10.37
CA ALA A 66 -16.40 -1.87 9.61
C ALA A 66 -16.87 -0.93 8.49
N ILE A 67 -17.91 -1.32 7.76
CA ILE A 67 -18.53 -0.52 6.68
C ILE A 67 -19.17 0.78 7.22
N GLN A 68 -19.68 0.77 8.46
CA GLN A 68 -20.26 1.97 9.07
C GLN A 68 -19.20 2.98 9.53
N VAL A 69 -17.97 2.52 9.73
CA VAL A 69 -16.86 3.35 10.25
C VAL A 69 -15.98 3.89 9.12
N ASP A 70 -15.87 3.17 8.00
CA ASP A 70 -15.20 3.59 6.77
C ASP A 70 -16.07 4.55 5.93
#